data_AF-A0A5S9M6Z2-F1
#
_entry.id   AF-A0A5S9M6Z2-F1
#
_cell.length_a   1.000
_cell.length_b   1.000
_cell.length_c   1.000
_cell.angle_alpha   90.00
_cell.angle_beta   90.00
_cell.angle_gamma   90.00
#
_symmetry.space_group_name_H-M   'P 1'
#
loop_
_entity.id
_entity.type
_entity.pdbx_description
1 polymer ?
#
loop_
_entity_poly.entity_id
_entity_poly.type
_entity_poly.pdbx_seq_one_letter_code
_entity_poly.pdbx_strand_id
1 'polypeptide(L)'
;MAEDAKQYAAEGFQTLKVKVGKDDIHTDIQRIKRIREKVGPDIQIRLDANQGWTWKEAITAIRKMEALNIELVEQPVQKEDIEGLRRVTEATETLIMADESIFSFHGH
;
A
#
# COMPACT_ATOMS: atom_id res chain seq x y z
N MET A 1 -13.81 -4.09 -9.13
CA MET A 1 -12.40 -4.02 -8.67
C MET A 1 -11.56 -5.17 -9.20
N ALA A 2 -11.82 -6.42 -8.77
CA ALA A 2 -10.97 -7.55 -9.16
C ALA A 2 -11.18 -7.98 -10.63
N GLU A 3 -12.37 -7.77 -11.20
CA GLU A 3 -12.61 -7.99 -12.64
C GLU A 3 -11.99 -6.88 -13.50
N ASP A 4 -12.14 -5.61 -13.10
CA ASP A 4 -11.49 -4.46 -13.74
C ASP A 4 -9.96 -4.63 -13.82
N ALA A 5 -9.34 -5.20 -12.79
CA ALA A 5 -7.90 -5.47 -12.75
C ALA A 5 -7.42 -6.41 -13.87
N LYS A 6 -8.20 -7.44 -14.20
CA LYS A 6 -7.89 -8.37 -15.29
C LYS A 6 -8.03 -7.68 -16.65
N GLN A 7 -9.01 -6.80 -16.79
CA GLN A 7 -9.20 -6.03 -18.01
C GLN A 7 -8.05 -5.04 -18.24
N TYR A 8 -7.61 -4.30 -17.21
CA TYR A 8 -6.47 -3.41 -17.33
C TYR A 8 -5.17 -4.15 -17.68
N ALA A 9 -4.94 -5.33 -17.11
CA ALA A 9 -3.80 -6.15 -17.51
C ALA A 9 -3.87 -6.55 -19.00
N ALA A 10 -5.06 -6.90 -19.51
CA ALA A 10 -5.27 -7.21 -20.91
C ALA A 10 -5.13 -5.98 -21.84
N GLU A 11 -5.40 -4.78 -21.33
CA GLU A 11 -5.18 -3.49 -22.03
C GLU A 11 -3.72 -3.02 -21.99
N GLY A 12 -2.82 -3.80 -21.38
CA GLY A 12 -1.37 -3.53 -21.36
C GLY A 12 -0.88 -2.69 -20.19
N PHE A 13 -1.73 -2.40 -19.20
CA PHE A 13 -1.29 -1.74 -17.97
C PHE A 13 -0.40 -2.68 -17.16
N GLN A 14 0.77 -2.19 -16.74
CA GLN A 14 1.76 -2.98 -16.00
C GLN A 14 1.72 -2.73 -14.49
N THR A 15 0.95 -1.75 -14.04
CA THR A 15 0.89 -1.33 -12.64
C THR A 15 -0.55 -1.04 -12.23
N LEU A 16 -0.93 -1.54 -11.06
CA LEU A 16 -2.23 -1.27 -10.43
C LEU A 16 -2.04 -0.58 -9.09
N LYS A 17 -2.67 0.58 -8.91
CA LYS A 17 -2.76 1.28 -7.62
C LYS A 17 -4.06 0.89 -6.93
N VAL A 18 -4.00 0.43 -5.68
CA VAL A 18 -5.15 -0.01 -4.89
C VAL A 18 -5.24 0.77 -3.58
N LYS A 19 -6.40 1.38 -3.32
CA LYS A 19 -6.66 2.11 -2.08
C LYS A 19 -6.99 1.15 -0.93
N VAL A 20 -6.27 1.24 0.18
CA VAL A 20 -6.43 0.45 1.42
C VAL A 20 -6.58 1.41 2.62
N GLY A 21 -6.66 0.90 3.85
CA GLY A 21 -6.66 1.74 5.06
C GLY A 21 -8.00 2.36 5.43
N LYS A 22 -9.10 1.95 4.78
CA LYS A 22 -10.47 2.40 5.11
C LYS A 22 -11.30 1.36 5.84
N ASP A 23 -11.05 0.09 5.53
CA ASP A 23 -11.76 -1.05 6.09
C ASP A 23 -10.87 -1.77 7.12
N ASP A 24 -11.41 -2.82 7.75
CA ASP A 24 -10.60 -3.71 8.58
C ASP A 24 -9.41 -4.31 7.80
N ILE A 25 -8.24 -4.39 8.46
CA ILE A 25 -6.98 -4.86 7.85
C ILE A 25 -7.13 -6.25 7.23
N HIS A 26 -7.90 -7.15 7.83
CA HIS A 26 -8.13 -8.47 7.26
C HIS A 26 -8.84 -8.38 5.91
N THR A 27 -9.83 -7.48 5.80
CA THR A 27 -10.58 -7.26 4.56
C THR A 27 -9.67 -6.74 3.46
N ASP A 28 -8.79 -5.78 3.78
CA ASP A 28 -7.80 -5.27 2.84
C ASP A 28 -6.88 -6.38 2.34
N ILE A 29 -6.31 -7.19 3.25
CA ILE A 29 -5.42 -8.30 2.89
C ILE A 29 -6.12 -9.30 1.96
N GLN A 30 -7.37 -9.69 2.27
CA GLN A 30 -8.12 -10.62 1.41
C GLN A 30 -8.40 -10.03 0.03
N ARG A 31 -8.68 -8.73 -0.05
CA ARG A 31 -8.88 -8.05 -1.32
C ARG A 31 -7.60 -8.01 -2.15
N ILE A 32 -6.45 -7.69 -1.55
CA ILE A 32 -5.16 -7.66 -2.25
C ILE A 32 -4.76 -9.06 -2.73
N LYS A 33 -4.98 -10.10 -1.92
CA LYS A 33 -4.77 -11.50 -2.34
C LYS A 33 -5.56 -11.85 -3.61
N ARG A 34 -6.87 -11.55 -3.61
CA ARG A 34 -7.73 -11.79 -4.78
C ARG A 34 -7.31 -11.00 -6.01
N ILE A 35 -6.82 -9.78 -5.84
CA ILE A 35 -6.29 -8.98 -6.96
C ILE A 35 -5.03 -9.66 -7.50
N ARG A 36 -4.06 -10.00 -6.65
CA ARG A 36 -2.82 -10.68 -7.05
C ARG A 36 -3.09 -11.99 -7.79
N GLU A 37 -4.02 -12.81 -7.30
CA GLU A 37 -4.43 -14.06 -7.96
C GLU A 37 -4.97 -13.85 -9.38
N LYS A 38 -5.68 -12.74 -9.62
CA LYS A 38 -6.29 -12.45 -10.93
C LYS A 38 -5.34 -11.81 -11.93
N VAL A 39 -4.42 -10.96 -11.46
CA VAL A 39 -3.53 -10.17 -12.33
C VAL A 39 -2.21 -10.88 -12.59
N GLY A 40 -1.91 -11.95 -11.85
CA GLY A 40 -0.67 -12.70 -11.95
C GLY A 40 0.51 -11.98 -11.28
N PRO A 41 1.72 -12.57 -11.32
CA PRO A 41 2.89 -12.04 -10.62
C PRO A 41 3.53 -10.84 -11.33
N ASP A 42 3.33 -10.70 -12.65
CA ASP A 42 4.05 -9.72 -13.48
C ASP A 42 3.53 -8.29 -13.35
N ILE A 43 2.26 -8.14 -12.97
CA ILE A 43 1.64 -6.83 -12.76
C ILE A 43 2.10 -6.26 -11.42
N GLN A 44 2.70 -5.08 -11.42
CA GLN A 44 3.08 -4.39 -10.20
C GLN A 44 1.85 -3.92 -9.44
N ILE A 45 1.85 -4.07 -8.12
CA ILE A 45 0.76 -3.59 -7.26
C ILE A 45 1.32 -2.57 -6.29
N ARG A 46 0.73 -1.38 -6.29
CA ARG A 46 1.01 -0.30 -5.33
C ARG A 46 -0.19 -0.12 -4.43
N LEU A 47 0.05 0.01 -3.14
CA LEU A 47 -1.01 0.27 -2.15
C LEU A 47 -0.95 1.72 -1.73
N ASP A 48 -2.13 2.31 -1.53
CA ASP A 48 -2.28 3.68 -1.03
C ASP A 48 -3.22 3.64 0.17
N ALA A 49 -2.66 3.81 1.35
CA ALA A 49 -3.39 3.74 2.60
C ALA A 49 -4.01 5.09 2.98
N ASN A 50 -3.60 6.19 2.34
CA ASN A 50 -4.11 7.54 2.58
C ASN A 50 -4.23 7.84 4.08
N GLN A 51 -3.14 7.63 4.83
CA GLN A 51 -3.04 7.90 6.28
C GLN A 51 -3.95 7.01 7.17
N GLY A 52 -4.42 5.88 6.64
CA GLY A 52 -5.49 5.07 7.22
C GLY A 52 -5.09 4.17 8.39
N TRP A 53 -3.79 4.01 8.69
CA TRP A 53 -3.33 3.12 9.75
C TRP A 53 -2.51 3.83 10.82
N THR A 54 -2.54 3.29 12.04
CA THR A 54 -1.45 3.51 13.00
C THR A 54 -0.19 2.77 12.55
N TRP A 55 0.99 3.18 13.03
CA TRP A 55 2.24 2.49 12.67
C TRP A 55 2.25 0.99 13.00
N LYS A 56 1.58 0.56 14.08
CA LYS A 56 1.46 -0.88 14.43
C LYS A 56 0.61 -1.65 13.45
N GLU A 57 -0.51 -1.05 13.05
CA GLU A 57 -1.43 -1.61 12.06
C GLU A 57 -0.76 -1.71 10.70
N ALA A 58 -0.06 -0.66 10.27
CA ALA A 58 0.71 -0.63 9.03
C ALA A 58 1.74 -1.76 8.98
N ILE A 59 2.59 -1.91 10.01
CA ILE A 59 3.58 -3.01 10.08
C ILE A 59 2.88 -4.37 9.98
N THR A 60 1.77 -4.55 10.71
CA THR A 60 1.03 -5.81 10.72
C THR A 60 0.42 -6.12 9.34
N ALA A 61 -0.16 -5.12 8.69
CA ALA A 61 -0.77 -5.26 7.38
C ALA A 61 0.28 -5.56 6.31
N ILE A 62 1.35 -4.75 6.26
CA ILE A 62 2.40 -4.84 5.25
C ILE A 62 3.12 -6.19 5.34
N ARG A 63 3.54 -6.63 6.52
CA ARG A 63 4.20 -7.95 6.70
C ARG A 63 3.33 -9.11 6.25
N LYS A 64 2.01 -9.03 6.47
CA LYS A 64 1.07 -10.06 6.00
C LYS A 64 0.88 -10.05 4.47
N MET A 65 1.28 -8.98 3.80
CA MET A 65 1.17 -8.78 2.35
C MET A 65 2.53 -8.88 1.62
N GLU A 66 3.66 -9.00 2.31
CA GLU A 66 5.00 -9.08 1.67
C GLU A 66 5.10 -10.22 0.66
N ALA A 67 4.51 -11.38 0.97
CA ALA A 67 4.45 -12.52 0.06
C ALA A 67 3.60 -12.28 -1.21
N LEU A 68 2.89 -11.15 -1.30
CA LEU A 68 2.05 -10.78 -2.45
C LEU A 68 2.78 -9.89 -3.46
N ASN A 69 4.10 -9.70 -3.31
CA ASN A 69 4.93 -8.91 -4.22
C ASN A 69 4.37 -7.49 -4.43
N ILE A 70 4.15 -6.77 -3.34
CA ILE A 70 3.71 -5.37 -3.39
C ILE A 70 4.93 -4.49 -3.66
N GLU A 71 4.83 -3.63 -4.67
CA GLU A 71 5.95 -2.77 -5.09
C GLU A 71 6.22 -1.68 -4.05
N LEU A 72 5.16 -0.99 -3.60
CA LEU A 72 5.25 0.05 -2.58
C LEU A 72 3.93 0.25 -1.83
N VAL A 73 4.03 0.81 -0.62
CA VAL A 73 2.90 1.34 0.15
C VAL A 73 3.06 2.85 0.36
N GLU A 74 2.08 3.60 -0.12
CA GLU A 74 2.00 5.05 -0.06
C GLU A 74 1.25 5.51 1.18
N GLN A 75 1.85 6.46 1.90
CA GLN A 75 1.37 7.13 3.10
C GLN A 75 0.60 6.19 4.07
N PRO A 76 1.27 5.17 4.64
CA PRO A 76 0.64 4.18 5.53
C PRO A 76 0.04 4.81 6.79
N VAL A 77 0.70 5.82 7.33
CA VAL A 77 0.36 6.47 8.61
C VAL A 77 0.03 7.95 8.41
N GLN A 78 -0.51 8.58 9.46
CA GLN A 78 -0.79 10.03 9.48
C GLN A 78 0.43 10.84 9.03
N LYS A 79 0.21 11.88 8.23
CA LYS A 79 1.29 12.70 7.65
C LYS A 79 2.17 13.38 8.70
N GLU A 80 1.61 13.68 9.88
CA GLU A 80 2.33 14.26 11.01
C GLU A 80 3.15 13.23 11.80
N ASP A 81 2.86 11.93 11.64
CA ASP A 81 3.53 10.85 12.36
C ASP A 81 4.82 10.41 11.65
N ILE A 82 5.79 11.33 11.55
CA ILE A 82 7.09 11.09 10.90
C ILE A 82 7.87 9.95 11.59
N GLU A 83 7.77 9.87 12.91
CA GLU A 83 8.37 8.79 13.70
C GLU A 83 7.67 7.44 13.44
N GLY A 84 6.34 7.43 13.37
CA GLY A 84 5.58 6.25 12.96
C GLY A 84 5.93 5.80 11.55
N LEU A 85 6.08 6.74 10.61
CA LEU A 85 6.48 6.44 9.23
C LEU A 85 7.86 5.81 9.20
N ARG A 86 8.83 6.39 9.93
CA ARG A 86 10.18 5.81 10.10
C ARG A 86 10.11 4.38 10.63
N ARG A 87 9.32 4.12 11.68
CA ARG A 87 9.17 2.79 12.27
C ARG A 87 8.61 1.77 11.28
N VAL A 88 7.65 2.17 10.44
CA VAL A 88 7.12 1.30 9.39
C VAL A 88 8.23 0.98 8.39
N THR A 89 8.93 2.00 7.88
CA THR A 89 10.04 1.84 6.93
C THR A 89 11.15 0.93 7.45
N GLU A 90 11.54 1.04 8.72
CA GLU A 90 12.58 0.20 9.32
C GLU A 90 12.11 -1.25 9.59
N ALA A 91 10.80 -1.49 9.70
CA ALA A 91 10.24 -2.77 10.13
C ALA A 91 9.70 -3.65 8.98
N THR A 92 9.69 -3.17 7.74
CA THR A 92 9.14 -3.88 6.58
C THR A 92 10.13 -3.92 5.43
N GLU A 93 10.11 -5.00 4.65
CA GLU A 93 10.90 -5.11 3.42
C GLU A 93 10.24 -4.37 2.25
N THR A 94 8.91 -4.23 2.29
CA THR A 94 8.15 -3.48 1.28
C THR A 94 8.54 -1.99 1.31
N LEU A 95 8.72 -1.39 0.13
CA LEU A 95 9.06 0.03 0.02
C LEU A 95 7.91 0.90 0.56
N ILE A 96 8.29 1.94 1.32
CA ILE A 96 7.36 2.92 1.87
C ILE A 96 7.57 4.26 1.18
N MET A 97 6.48 4.85 0.66
CA MET A 97 6.48 6.15 0.02
C MET A 97 5.71 7.16 0.87
N ALA A 98 6.33 8.30 1.17
CA ALA A 98 5.63 9.46 1.72
C ALA A 98 4.99 10.25 0.58
N ASP A 99 3.75 10.73 0.76
CA ASP A 99 3.11 11.67 -0.18
C ASP A 99 2.63 12.90 0.58
N GLU A 100 1.59 12.78 1.41
CA GLU A 100 1.03 13.90 2.18
C GLU A 100 2.00 14.48 3.23
N SER A 101 2.98 13.70 3.66
CA SER A 101 4.04 14.17 4.58
C SER A 101 4.96 15.23 3.93
N ILE A 102 5.02 15.29 2.60
CA ILE A 102 5.94 16.15 1.84
C ILE A 102 5.39 17.60 1.69
N PHE A 103 4.10 17.84 1.96
CA PHE A 103 3.48 19.16 1.80
C PHE A 103 3.70 20.14 2.98
N SER A 104 4.58 19.82 3.93
CA SER A 104 4.92 20.74 5.01
C SER A 104 6.05 21.69 4.59
N PHE A 105 5.70 22.79 3.92
CA PHE A 105 6.58 23.93 3.69
C PHE A 105 6.99 24.53 5.05
N HIS A 106 8.13 24.11 5.59
CA HIS A 106 8.79 24.81 6.70
C HIS A 106 9.64 25.93 6.10
N GLY A 107 8.98 27.04 5.76
CA GLY A 107 9.67 28.30 5.49
C GLY A 107 10.30 28.80 6.80
N HIS A 108 11.64 28.85 6.83
CA HIS A 108 12.37 29.69 7.77
C HIS A 108 12.38 31.15 7.30
#